data_AF-A0A7C7KPN8-F1
#
_entry.id   AF-A0A7C7KPN8-F1
#
_cell.length_a   1.000
_cell.length_b   1.000
_cell.length_c   1.000
_cell.angle_alpha   90.00
_cell.angle_beta   90.00
_cell.angle_gamma   90.00
#
_symmetry.space_group_name_H-M   'P 1'
#
loop_
_entity.id
_entity.type
_entity.pdbx_description
1 polymer ?
#
loop_
_entity_poly.entity_id
_entity_poly.type
_entity_poly.pdbx_seq_one_letter_code
_entity_poly.pdbx_strand_id
1 'polypeptide(L)'
;MKNNEGFWAKEVLKLIPGTPFEGIFVIEATDIKRHKTGEPFLRVVLSDKTGGFTALWWKPPKNEDLTKYKKGDIVFVKGTLRGY
;
A
#
# COMPACT_ATOMS: atom_id res chain seq x y z
N MET A 1 -28.79 0.48 12.68
CA MET A 1 -27.79 1.00 11.73
C MET A 1 -26.42 0.54 12.19
N LYS A 2 -25.70 -0.27 11.41
CA LYS A 2 -24.32 -0.66 11.76
C LYS A 2 -23.42 0.53 11.41
N ASN A 3 -22.68 1.03 12.40
CA ASN A 3 -21.64 2.02 12.17
C ASN A 3 -20.61 1.41 11.20
N ASN A 4 -20.53 1.94 9.98
CA ASN A 4 -19.41 1.69 9.08
C ASN A 4 -18.22 2.50 9.62
N GLU A 5 -17.64 2.04 10.72
CA GLU A 5 -16.32 2.51 11.13
C GLU A 5 -15.34 1.96 10.09
N GLY A 6 -14.86 2.84 9.20
CA GLY A 6 -13.79 2.51 8.28
C GLY A 6 -12.66 1.82 9.05
N PHE A 7 -12.17 0.70 8.54
CA PHE A 7 -11.17 -0.11 9.24
C PHE A 7 -9.81 0.62 9.19
N TRP A 8 -9.57 1.45 10.19
CA TRP A 8 -8.29 2.13 10.42
C TRP A 8 -7.26 1.11 10.89
N ALA A 9 -6.42 0.64 9.97
CA ALA A 9 -5.23 -0.10 10.33
C ALA A 9 -4.22 0.88 10.95
N LYS A 10 -4.16 0.89 12.29
CA LYS A 10 -3.06 1.52 13.04
C LYS A 10 -1.84 0.60 13.19
N GLU A 11 -2.01 -0.69 12.87
CA GLU A 11 -1.03 -1.74 13.13
C GLU A 11 -1.06 -2.80 12.02
N VAL A 12 0.03 -2.96 11.27
CA VAL A 12 0.23 -4.00 10.25
C VAL A 12 -0.14 -5.38 10.76
N LEU A 13 0.20 -5.71 12.02
CA LEU A 13 -0.11 -7.02 12.63
C LEU A 13 -1.60 -7.31 12.77
N LYS A 14 -2.47 -6.30 12.64
CA LYS A 14 -3.93 -6.46 12.72
C LYS A 14 -4.60 -6.54 11.35
N LEU A 15 -3.84 -6.50 10.26
CA LEU A 15 -4.41 -6.64 8.92
C LEU A 15 -4.93 -8.07 8.72
N ILE A 16 -6.21 -8.18 8.35
CA ILE A 16 -6.87 -9.47 8.12
C ILE A 16 -6.87 -9.76 6.61
N PRO A 17 -6.32 -10.90 6.15
CA PRO A 17 -6.39 -11.28 4.74
C PRO A 17 -7.80 -11.27 4.18
N GLY A 18 -7.96 -10.81 2.94
CA GLY A 18 -9.23 -10.69 2.24
C GLY A 18 -10.05 -9.45 2.63
N THR A 19 -9.65 -8.70 3.65
CA THR A 19 -10.39 -7.50 4.10
C THR A 19 -9.78 -6.21 3.54
N PRO A 20 -10.61 -5.19 3.25
CA PRO A 20 -10.10 -3.86 2.95
C PRO A 20 -9.46 -3.23 4.20
N PHE A 21 -8.44 -2.40 3.98
CA PHE A 21 -7.80 -1.62 5.03
C PHE A 21 -7.49 -0.20 4.56
N GLU A 22 -7.40 0.71 5.51
CA GLU A 22 -6.89 2.07 5.34
C GLU A 22 -5.89 2.36 6.47
N GLY A 23 -4.72 2.93 6.15
CA GLY A 23 -3.70 3.19 7.15
C GLY A 23 -2.61 4.15 6.70
N ILE A 24 -1.81 4.61 7.66
CA ILE A 24 -0.64 5.46 7.42
C ILE A 24 0.60 4.62 7.66
N PHE A 25 1.52 4.64 6.69
CA PHE A 25 2.73 3.83 6.71
C PHE A 25 3.95 4.64 6.27
N VAL A 26 5.13 4.19 6.67
CA VAL A 26 6.41 4.68 6.14
C VAL A 26 6.81 3.83 4.96
N ILE A 27 7.31 4.46 3.90
CA ILE A 27 7.93 3.76 2.77
C ILE A 27 9.33 3.31 3.18
N GLU A 28 9.60 2.01 3.10
CA GLU A 28 10.94 1.44 3.33
C GLU A 28 11.71 1.25 2.04
N ALA A 29 11.01 0.94 0.95
CA ALA A 29 11.58 0.75 -0.38
C ALA A 29 10.53 0.90 -1.48
N THR A 30 10.94 1.35 -2.66
CA THR A 30 10.12 1.42 -3.86
C THR A 30 10.83 0.78 -5.05
N ASP A 31 10.04 0.18 -5.94
CA ASP A 31 10.52 -0.47 -7.15
C ASP A 31 9.46 -0.29 -8.25
N ILE A 32 9.80 0.46 -9.30
CA ILE A 32 8.92 0.68 -10.43
C ILE A 32 9.07 -0.50 -11.38
N LYS A 33 8.02 -1.31 -11.45
CA LYS A 33 7.93 -2.48 -12.33
C LYS A 33 7.04 -2.18 -13.53
N ARG A 34 7.03 -3.09 -14.49
CA ARG A 34 6.17 -3.01 -15.69
C ARG A 34 5.32 -4.26 -15.82
N HIS A 35 4.06 -4.06 -16.19
CA HIS A 35 3.19 -5.11 -16.66
C HIS A 35 3.71 -5.68 -17.98
N LYS A 36 3.20 -6.85 -18.38
CA LYS A 36 3.46 -7.41 -19.72
C LYS A 36 3.05 -6.46 -20.86
N THR A 37 2.08 -5.59 -20.60
CA THR A 37 1.61 -4.54 -21.53
C THR A 37 2.54 -3.32 -21.60
N GLY A 38 3.57 -3.26 -20.77
CA GLY A 38 4.52 -2.14 -20.69
C GLY A 38 4.13 -1.04 -19.71
N GLU A 39 2.88 -1.01 -19.25
CA GLU A 39 2.38 -0.03 -18.26
C GLU A 39 3.13 -0.19 -16.92
N PRO A 40 3.57 0.92 -16.28
CA PRO A 40 4.27 0.84 -15.02
C PRO A 40 3.32 0.56 -13.85
N PHE A 41 3.82 -0.14 -12.83
CA PHE A 41 3.17 -0.28 -11.53
C PHE A 41 4.20 -0.09 -10.41
N LEU A 42 3.73 0.35 -9.25
CA LEU A 42 4.60 0.56 -8.10
C LEU A 42 4.55 -0.64 -7.17
N ARG A 43 5.69 -1.28 -6.93
CA ARG A 43 5.90 -2.15 -5.77
C ARG A 43 6.49 -1.31 -4.66
N VAL A 44 5.88 -1.35 -3.48
CA VAL A 44 6.31 -0.58 -2.32
C VAL A 44 6.36 -1.48 -1.09
N VAL A 45 7.42 -1.32 -0.30
CA VAL A 45 7.50 -1.92 1.04
C VAL A 45 7.07 -0.85 2.04
N LEU A 46 6.04 -1.17 2.81
CA LEU A 46 5.42 -0.29 3.79
C LEU A 46 5.66 -0.84 5.18
N SER A 47 5.89 0.04 6.15
CA SER A 47 6.09 -0.33 7.55
C SER A 47 5.32 0.57 8.50
N ASP A 48 5.08 0.04 9.71
CA ASP A 48 4.79 0.81 10.91
C ASP A 48 5.57 0.22 12.09
N LYS A 49 5.29 0.70 13.31
CA LYS A 49 5.95 0.22 14.55
C LYS A 49 5.80 -1.29 14.81
N THR A 50 4.86 -1.96 14.16
CA THR A 50 4.50 -3.37 14.41
C THR A 50 5.05 -4.34 13.36
N GLY A 51 5.49 -3.85 12.21
CA GLY A 51 6.07 -4.68 11.16
C GLY A 51 6.02 -4.02 9.79
N GLY A 52 6.28 -4.80 8.75
CA GLY A 52 6.22 -4.33 7.37
C GLY A 52 5.63 -5.36 6.41
N PHE A 53 5.13 -4.86 5.29
CA PHE A 53 4.51 -5.67 4.24
C PHE A 53 4.81 -5.08 2.86
N THR A 54 4.71 -5.91 1.82
CA THR A 54 4.78 -5.44 0.44
C THR A 54 3.38 -5.12 -0.07
N ALA A 55 3.21 -3.93 -0.66
CA ALA A 55 2.02 -3.54 -1.39
C ALA A 55 2.33 -3.34 -2.88
N LEU A 56 1.29 -3.52 -3.70
CA LEU A 56 1.35 -3.39 -5.15
C LEU A 56 0.26 -2.42 -5.60
N TRP A 57 0.67 -1.30 -6.19
CA TRP A 57 -0.24 -0.36 -6.83
C TRP A 57 -0.27 -0.62 -8.33
N TRP A 58 -1.19 -1.49 -8.75
CA TRP A 58 -1.20 -2.08 -10.09
C TRP A 58 -1.51 -1.11 -11.23
N LYS A 59 -2.41 -0.16 -11.01
CA LYS A 59 -2.90 0.76 -12.06
C LYS A 59 -2.87 2.18 -11.54
N PRO A 60 -1.68 2.77 -11.34
CA PRO A 60 -1.58 4.18 -10.99
C PRO A 60 -2.20 5.05 -12.11
N PRO A 61 -2.68 6.26 -11.79
CA PRO A 61 -3.12 7.22 -12.81
C PRO A 61 -2.05 7.43 -13.88
N LYS A 62 -2.46 7.60 -15.15
CA LYS A 62 -1.51 7.66 -16.29
C LYS A 62 -0.45 8.75 -16.18
N ASN A 63 -0.77 9.85 -15.47
CA ASN A 63 0.13 11.00 -15.30
C ASN A 63 0.80 11.01 -13.92
N GLU A 64 0.71 9.93 -13.17
CA GLU A 64 1.32 9.82 -11.85
C GLU A 64 2.84 9.64 -11.98
N ASP A 65 3.61 10.57 -11.42
CA ASP A 65 5.07 10.39 -11.29
C ASP A 65 5.38 9.43 -10.15
N LEU A 66 5.64 8.17 -10.49
CA LEU A 66 5.98 7.14 -9.52
C LEU A 66 7.35 7.35 -8.85
N THR A 67 8.23 8.19 -9.40
CA THR A 67 9.57 8.42 -8.84
C THR A 67 9.55 9.36 -7.63
N LYS A 68 8.43 10.06 -7.40
CA LYS A 68 8.27 10.95 -6.25
C LYS A 68 8.18 10.21 -4.91
N TYR A 69 7.83 8.92 -4.93
CA TYR A 69 7.68 8.09 -3.73
C TYR A 69 9.03 7.50 -3.31
N LYS A 70 9.52 7.91 -2.13
CA LYS A 70 10.88 7.63 -1.67
C LYS A 70 10.87 7.00 -0.28
N LYS A 71 11.96 6.31 0.05
CA LYS A 71 12.19 5.79 1.40
C LYS A 71 12.11 6.93 2.43
N GLY A 72 11.37 6.69 3.51
CA GLY A 72 11.12 7.66 4.58
C GLY A 72 9.85 8.48 4.41
N ASP A 73 9.22 8.47 3.23
CA ASP A 73 7.94 9.16 3.03
C ASP A 73 6.85 8.51 3.87
N ILE A 74 6.00 9.35 4.47
CA ILE A 74 4.79 8.93 5.17
C ILE A 74 3.63 9.01 4.20
N VAL A 75 2.95 7.88 3.96
CA VAL A 75 1.87 7.77 2.99
C VAL A 75 0.60 7.20 3.61
N PHE A 76 -0.54 7.73 3.20
CA PHE A 76 -1.84 7.11 3.44
C PHE A 76 -2.13 6.09 2.34
N VAL A 77 -2.49 4.87 2.73
CA VAL A 77 -2.74 3.76 1.82
C VAL A 77 -4.10 3.15 2.11
N LYS A 78 -4.88 2.96 1.04
CA LYS A 78 -6.11 2.17 1.03
C LYS A 78 -5.91 0.98 0.12
N GLY A 79 -6.27 -0.21 0.59
CA GLY A 79 -6.09 -1.43 -0.18
C GLY A 79 -6.86 -2.61 0.36
N THR A 80 -6.53 -3.79 -0.14
CA THR A 80 -7.02 -5.07 0.34
C THR A 80 -5.83 -5.96 0.59
N LEU A 81 -5.74 -6.54 1.80
CA LEU A 81 -4.68 -7.49 2.08
C LEU A 81 -4.99 -8.79 1.34
N ARG A 82 -4.10 -9.26 0.47
CA ARG A 82 -4.16 -10.65 -0.03
C ARG A 82 -3.18 -11.48 0.78
N GLY A 83 -3.68 -12.57 1.37
CA GLY A 83 -2.81 -13.67 1.79
C GLY A 83 -2.24 -14.33 0.54
N TYR A 84 -0.96 -14.67 0.59
CA TYR A 84 -0.37 -15.64 -0.31
C TYR A 84 -0.47 -17.03 0.31
#